data_AF-A0A3M1H745-F1
#
_entry.id   AF-A0A3M1H745-F1
#
_cell.length_a   1.000
_cell.length_b   1.000
_cell.length_c   1.000
_cell.angle_alpha   90.00
_cell.angle_beta   90.00
_cell.angle_gamma   90.00
#
_symmetry.space_group_name_H-M   'P 1'
#
loop_
_entity.id
_entity.type
_entity.pdbx_description
1 polymer ?
#
loop_
_entity_poly.entity_id
_entity_poly.type
_entity_poly.pdbx_seq_one_letter_code
_entity_poly.pdbx_strand_id
1 'polypeptide(L)' 'MEKCVICSEGSIAFNAQGMPVCKTHKDFVCINLECPTCGGFLDAMRGKYGTFFNCMKCGNFSLLKLKAVKNLFFEKQ' A
#
# COMPACT_ATOMS: atom_id res chain seq x y z
N MET A 1 4.06 2.96 15.15
CA MET A 1 2.83 2.15 15.08
C MET A 1 2.21 2.40 13.71
N GLU A 2 1.91 1.34 12.94
CA GLU A 2 1.24 1.49 11.64
C GLU A 2 -0.16 2.10 11.85
N LYS A 3 -0.64 2.88 10.87
CA LYS A 3 -1.97 3.50 10.87
C LYS A 3 -2.72 3.07 9.60
N CYS A 4 -4.05 3.06 9.65
CA CYS A 4 -4.86 2.75 8.47
C CYS A 4 -4.44 3.66 7.32
N VAL A 5 -4.13 3.09 6.16
CA VAL A 5 -3.63 3.88 5.04
C VAL A 5 -4.64 4.82 4.40
N ILE A 6 -5.93 4.55 4.64
CA ILE A 6 -7.05 5.30 4.10
C ILE A 6 -7.50 6.40 5.08
N CYS A 7 -7.85 6.06 6.32
CA CYS A 7 -8.41 7.04 7.28
C CYS A 7 -7.47 7.41 8.44
N SER A 8 -6.32 6.76 8.60
CA SER A 8 -5.39 6.97 9.72
C SER A 8 -5.93 6.69 11.14
N GLU A 9 -7.12 6.10 11.25
CA GLU A 9 -7.81 5.82 12.51
C GLU A 9 -8.16 4.34 12.67
N GLY A 10 -8.56 3.97 13.89
CA GLY A 10 -9.02 2.63 14.25
C GLY A 10 -7.90 1.60 14.48
N SER A 11 -8.28 0.42 14.97
CA SER A 11 -7.35 -0.70 15.16
C SER A 11 -6.88 -1.26 13.82
N ILE A 12 -5.58 -1.50 13.71
CA ILE A 12 -4.96 -2.01 12.49
C ILE A 12 -5.33 -3.46 12.24
N ALA A 13 -5.70 -3.70 10.99
CA ALA A 13 -5.87 -4.97 10.32
C ALA A 13 -5.12 -4.91 8.98
N PHE A 14 -5.18 -5.98 8.20
CA PHE A 14 -4.60 -6.03 6.86
C PHE A 14 -5.62 -6.53 5.86
N ASN A 15 -5.65 -5.90 4.69
CA ASN A 15 -6.51 -6.32 3.56
C ASN A 15 -5.89 -7.54 2.85
N ALA A 16 -6.56 -8.00 1.78
CA ALA A 16 -6.10 -9.13 0.97
C ALA A 16 -4.71 -8.93 0.32
N GLN A 17 -4.34 -7.68 0.01
CA GLN A 17 -3.02 -7.31 -0.54
C GLN A 17 -1.95 -7.10 0.55
N GLY A 18 -2.30 -7.28 1.82
CA GLY A 18 -1.37 -7.11 2.94
C GLY A 18 -1.15 -5.66 3.38
N MET A 19 -1.95 -4.69 2.93
CA MET A 19 -1.88 -3.27 3.31
C MET A 19 -2.44 -2.99 4.70
N PRO A 20 -1.83 -2.11 5.52
CA PRO A 20 -2.33 -1.79 6.85
C PRO A 20 -3.58 -0.90 6.77
N VAL A 21 -4.73 -1.46 7.13
CA VAL A 21 -6.05 -0.81 7.07
C VAL A 21 -6.79 -0.97 8.39
N CYS A 22 -7.91 -0.28 8.61
CA CYS A 22 -8.79 -0.58 9.76
C CYS A 22 -9.82 -1.66 9.36
N LYS A 23 -10.59 -2.18 10.33
CA LYS A 23 -11.63 -3.19 10.07
C LYS A 23 -12.65 -2.76 9.01
N THR A 24 -13.04 -1.48 8.99
CA THR A 24 -14.00 -0.92 8.03
C THR A 24 -13.44 -0.86 6.60
N HIS A 25 -12.12 -0.76 6.46
CA HIS A 25 -11.45 -0.67 5.17
C HIS A 25 -10.77 -2.00 4.76
N LYS A 26 -11.17 -3.13 5.36
CA LYS A 26 -10.53 -4.42 5.12
C LYS A 26 -10.69 -4.93 3.69
N ASP A 27 -11.79 -4.56 3.04
CA ASP A 27 -12.12 -4.98 1.67
C ASP A 27 -11.62 -3.97 0.62
N PHE A 28 -10.95 -2.89 1.03
CA PHE A 28 -10.38 -1.94 0.09
C PHE A 28 -9.02 -2.43 -0.38
N VAL A 29 -8.80 -2.47 -1.68
CA VAL A 29 -7.55 -2.84 -2.32
C VAL A 29 -6.96 -1.65 -3.05
N CYS A 30 -5.63 -1.53 -3.03
CA CYS A 30 -4.92 -0.57 -3.82
C CYS A 30 -4.90 -1.02 -5.28
N ILE A 31 -5.30 -0.15 -6.19
CA ILE A 31 -5.27 -0.37 -7.63
C ILE A 31 -4.34 0.64 -8.30
N ASN A 32 -3.93 0.34 -9.54
CA ASN A 32 -3.12 1.22 -10.40
C ASN A 32 -1.86 1.77 -9.69
N LEU A 33 -1.18 0.88 -8.97
CA LEU A 33 0.02 1.27 -8.25
C LEU A 33 1.21 1.34 -9.22
N GLU A 34 1.61 2.56 -9.56
CA GLU A 34 2.69 2.82 -10.49
C GLU A 34 3.97 3.29 -9.80
N CYS A 35 5.10 2.82 -10.33
CA CYS A 35 6.43 3.22 -9.93
C CYS A 35 6.66 4.68 -10.30
N PRO A 36 6.92 5.57 -9.32
CA PRO A 36 7.11 7.00 -9.60
C PRO A 36 8.38 7.32 -10.40
N THR A 37 9.27 6.33 -10.61
CA THR A 37 10.52 6.49 -11.35
C THR A 37 10.41 6.03 -12.80
N CYS A 38 9.67 4.94 -13.08
CA CYS A 38 9.63 4.34 -14.41
C CYS A 38 8.22 4.11 -14.97
N GLY A 39 7.17 4.42 -14.22
CA GLY A 39 5.77 4.21 -14.60
C GLY A 39 5.32 2.75 -14.67
N GLY A 40 6.20 1.78 -14.37
CA GLY A 40 5.84 0.37 -14.33
C GLY A 40 4.98 0.03 -13.11
N PHE A 41 4.25 -1.09 -13.16
CA PHE A 41 3.46 -1.56 -12.03
C PHE A 41 4.34 -1.97 -10.83
N LEU A 42 3.78 -1.76 -9.65
CA LEU A 42 4.36 -2.13 -8.37
C LEU A 42 3.55 -3.25 -7.73
N ASP A 43 4.24 -4.29 -7.25
CA ASP A 43 3.64 -5.38 -6.51
C ASP A 43 3.65 -5.09 -5.02
N ALA A 44 2.49 -5.18 -4.36
CA ALA A 44 2.38 -5.07 -2.92
C ALA A 44 2.87 -6.35 -2.24
N MET A 45 3.84 -6.23 -1.34
CA MET A 45 4.45 -7.35 -0.62
C MET A 45 4.52 -7.06 0.87
N ARG A 46 4.49 -8.11 1.69
CA ARG A 46 4.61 -8.01 3.14
C ARG A 46 5.88 -8.70 3.62
N GLY A 47 6.73 -7.94 4.30
CA GLY A 47 7.93 -8.44 4.96
C GLY A 47 7.81 -8.40 6.48
N LYS A 48 8.91 -8.74 7.16
CA LYS A 48 9.04 -8.68 8.64
C LYS A 48 8.68 -7.31 9.22
N TYR A 49 8.98 -6.24 8.49
CA TYR A 49 8.85 -4.85 8.94
C TYR A 49 7.58 -4.14 8.45
N GLY A 50 6.68 -4.86 7.78
CA GLY A 50 5.44 -4.31 7.24
C GLY A 50 5.38 -4.39 5.71
N THR A 51 4.50 -3.57 5.15
CA THR A 51 4.18 -3.60 3.72
C THR A 51 5.15 -2.74 2.93
N PHE A 52 5.66 -3.29 1.83
CA PHE A 52 6.50 -2.60 0.86
C PHE A 52 6.04 -2.95 -0.55
N PHE A 53 6.55 -2.21 -1.52
CA PHE A 53 6.14 -2.34 -2.91
C PHE A 53 7.35 -2.55 -3.79
N ASN A 54 7.34 -3.59 -4.60
CA ASN A 54 8.48 -3.91 -5.45
C ASN A 54 8.21 -3.51 -6.90
N CYS A 55 9.15 -2.79 -7.49
CA CYS A 55 9.22 -2.57 -8.92
C CYS A 55 10.27 -3.52 -9.51
N MET A 56 9.91 -4.32 -10.51
CA MET A 56 10.89 -5.19 -11.19
C MET A 56 12.08 -4.45 -11.80
N LYS A 57 11.92 -3.15 -12.14
CA LYS A 57 12.99 -2.33 -12.75
C LYS A 57 13.76 -1.47 -11.73
N CYS A 58 13.07 -0.93 -10.72
CA CYS A 58 13.63 0.09 -9.82
C CYS A 58 13.84 -0.39 -8.38
N GLY A 59 13.36 -1.60 -8.05
CA GLY A 59 13.45 -2.18 -6.71
C GLY A 59 12.35 -1.72 -5.77
N ASN A 60 12.65 -1.73 -4.47
CA ASN A 60 11.65 -1.59 -3.40
C ASN A 60 11.32 -0.14 -3.05
N PHE A 61 10.03 0.12 -2.82
CA PHE A 61 9.46 1.37 -2.37
C PHE A 61 8.72 1.15 -1.05
N SER A 62 8.91 2.07 -0.12
CA SER A 62 8.15 2.06 1.13
C SER A 62 6.77 2.68 0.90
N LEU A 63 5.80 2.22 1.70
CA LEU A 63 4.45 2.79 1.72
C LEU A 63 4.44 4.30 1.98
N LEU A 64 5.34 4.79 2.83
CA LEU A 64 5.48 6.22 3.10
C LEU A 64 5.87 7.01 1.84
N LYS A 65 6.80 6.46 1.05
CA LYS A 65 7.25 7.09 -0.20
C LYS A 65 6.12 7.17 -1.23
N LEU A 66 5.32 6.11 -1.37
CA LEU A 66 4.19 6.09 -2.30
C LEU A 66 3.05 7.01 -1.87
N LYS A 67 2.79 7.14 -0.56
CA LYS A 67 1.85 8.13 -0.02
C LYS A 67 2.27 9.56 -0.36
N ALA A 68 3.54 9.88 -0.23
CA ALA A 68 4.05 11.23 -0.48
C ALA A 68 3.86 11.67 -1.94
N VAL A 69 3.98 10.74 -2.89
CA VAL A 69 3.78 11.00 -4.33
C VAL A 69 2.34 10.79 -4.80
N LYS A 70 1.39 10.51 -3.88
CA LYS A 70 -0.03 10.29 -4.16
C LYS A 70 -0.34 9.16 -5.18
N ASN A 71 0.51 8.16 -5.28
CA ASN A 71 0.29 7.00 -6.17
C ASN A 71 -0.50 5.86 -5.49
N LEU A 72 -1.43 6.18 -4.57
CA LEU A 72 -2.20 5.18 -3.83
C LEU A 72 -3.69 5.45 -4.01
N PHE A 73 -4.33 4.63 -4.84
CA PHE A 73 -5.77 4.67 -5.10
C PHE A 73 -6.39 3.40 -4.53
N PHE A 74 -7.42 3.55 -3.69
CA PHE A 74 -8.08 2.42 -3.05
C PHE A 74 -9.51 2.27 -3.55
N GLU A 75 -9.87 1.07 -3.97
CA GLU A 75 -11.24 0.71 -4.35
C GLU A 75 -11.74 -0.45 -3.50
N LYS A 76 -13.05 -0.50 -3.26
CA LYS A 76 -13.68 -1.58 -2.51
C LYS A 76 -13.84 -2.80 -3.43
N GLN A 77 -13.26 -3.92 -3.02
CA GLN A 77 -13.42 -5.22 -3.69
C GLN A 77 -14.80 -5.83 -3.40
#